data_AF-A0ABD7HN02-F1
#
_entry.id   AF-A0ABD7HN02-F1
#
_cell.length_a   1.000
_cell.length_b   1.000
_cell.length_c   1.000
_cell.angle_alpha   90.00
_cell.angle_beta   90.00
_cell.angle_gamma   90.00
#
_symmetry.space_group_name_H-M   'P 1'
#
loop_
_entity.id
_entity.type
_entity.pdbx_description
1 polymer ?
#
loop_
_entity_poly.entity_id
_entity_poly.type
_entity_poly.pdbx_seq_one_letter_code
_entity_poly.pdbx_strand_id
1 'polypeptide(L)'
;MTMSTLTTEVAVTLPQGHGFSPRRMLDVALTAVLQAAGTDIPLHDVLVVSHEGTWETQVDQGLPAWTTVHYSTSGDYAPGDVRNREVYPELYEDGDEYGDRVHHPACAYLLDFDTEDSYHGRQGQDGVTLHSRTIELLQEWVGTVAGSLSWRGQYVGEWHPVTVPITYHPAPA
;
A
#
# COMPACT_ATOMS: atom_id res chain seq x y z
N MET A 1 -25.05 -4.04 10.46
CA MET A 1 -24.58 -2.80 9.82
C MET A 1 -23.37 -3.19 9.02
N THR A 2 -23.37 -2.97 7.70
CA THR A 2 -22.15 -3.06 6.90
C THR A 2 -21.28 -1.88 7.31
N MET A 3 -20.18 -2.13 8.02
CA MET A 3 -19.13 -1.12 8.16
C MET A 3 -18.57 -0.88 6.77
N SER A 4 -18.67 0.35 6.29
CA SER A 4 -18.02 0.77 5.06
C SER A 4 -16.57 1.09 5.42
N THR A 5 -15.64 0.59 4.61
CA THR A 5 -14.21 0.80 4.77
C THR A 5 -13.71 1.73 3.67
N LEU A 6 -12.84 2.65 4.06
CA LEU A 6 -12.03 3.42 3.15
C LEU A 6 -10.79 2.60 2.81
N THR A 7 -10.69 2.22 1.54
CA THR A 7 -9.56 1.45 1.02
C THR A 7 -8.61 2.34 0.23
N THR A 8 -7.30 2.15 0.44
CA THR A 8 -6.26 2.70 -0.43
C THR A 8 -5.26 1.61 -0.77
N GLU A 9 -5.00 1.45 -2.05
CA GLU A 9 -4.00 0.55 -2.59
C GLU A 9 -2.75 1.34 -2.96
N VAL A 10 -1.58 0.77 -2.70
CA VAL A 10 -0.28 1.38 -2.95
C VAL A 10 0.65 0.35 -3.60
N ALA A 11 1.06 0.63 -4.83
CA ALA A 11 1.97 -0.18 -5.61
C ALA A 11 3.40 0.37 -5.44
N VAL A 12 4.29 -0.42 -4.87
CA VAL A 12 5.70 -0.04 -4.61
C VAL A 12 6.63 -0.82 -5.52
N THR A 13 7.44 -0.11 -6.30
CA THR A 13 8.52 -0.68 -7.11
C THR A 13 9.85 -0.38 -6.44
N LEU A 14 10.65 -1.42 -6.21
CA LEU A 14 11.97 -1.30 -5.61
C LEU A 14 13.07 -1.61 -6.64
N PRO A 15 14.31 -1.13 -6.43
CA PRO A 15 15.42 -1.51 -7.27
C PRO A 15 15.65 -3.03 -7.30
N GLN A 16 16.14 -3.54 -8.41
CA GLN A 16 16.45 -4.95 -8.54
C GLN A 16 17.47 -5.39 -7.47
N GLY A 17 17.20 -6.52 -6.80
CA GLY A 17 18.06 -7.02 -5.71
C GLY A 17 17.90 -6.27 -4.38
N HIS A 18 16.81 -5.53 -4.17
CA HIS A 18 16.52 -4.77 -2.95
C HIS A 18 16.58 -5.58 -1.64
N GLY A 19 16.31 -6.89 -1.67
CA GLY A 19 16.44 -7.79 -0.52
C GLY A 19 15.47 -7.52 0.65
N PHE A 20 14.44 -6.70 0.44
CA PHE A 20 13.37 -6.51 1.44
C PHE A 20 12.50 -7.75 1.50
N SER A 21 12.12 -8.13 2.71
CA SER A 21 11.14 -9.19 2.93
C SER A 21 9.72 -8.61 2.96
N PRO A 22 8.69 -9.41 2.67
CA PRO A 22 7.29 -8.98 2.81
C PRO A 22 6.96 -8.50 4.23
N ARG A 23 7.48 -9.17 5.27
CA ARG A 23 7.32 -8.72 6.66
C ARG A 23 7.92 -7.33 6.88
N ARG A 24 9.10 -7.05 6.33
CA ARG A 24 9.74 -5.73 6.45
C ARG A 24 8.93 -4.67 5.72
N MET A 25 8.33 -5.00 4.58
CA MET A 25 7.42 -4.09 3.87
C MET A 25 6.15 -3.81 4.69
N LEU A 26 5.57 -4.83 5.32
CA LEU A 26 4.43 -4.67 6.23
C LEU A 26 4.80 -3.79 7.43
N ASP A 27 5.99 -3.97 8.02
CA ASP A 27 6.46 -3.14 9.13
C ASP A 27 6.59 -1.67 8.72
N VAL A 28 7.07 -1.39 7.51
CA VAL A 28 7.16 -0.03 6.95
C VAL A 28 5.76 0.56 6.76
N ALA A 29 4.84 -0.20 6.17
CA ALA A 29 3.45 0.19 5.97
C ALA A 29 2.75 0.51 7.30
N LEU A 30 2.90 -0.37 8.29
CA LEU A 30 2.36 -0.15 9.63
C LEU A 30 2.99 1.05 10.33
N THR A 31 4.31 1.23 10.21
CA THR A 31 4.99 2.40 10.78
C THR A 31 4.39 3.70 10.23
N ALA A 32 4.20 3.77 8.91
CA ALA A 32 3.60 4.93 8.25
C ALA A 32 2.17 5.18 8.75
N VAL A 33 1.34 4.14 8.81
CA VAL A 33 -0.04 4.20 9.31
C VAL A 33 -0.09 4.68 10.77
N LEU A 34 0.70 4.08 11.65
CA LEU A 34 0.71 4.41 13.08
C LEU A 34 1.24 5.83 13.33
N GLN A 35 2.28 6.24 12.58
CA GLN A 35 2.80 7.59 12.64
C GLN A 35 1.80 8.62 12.10
N ALA A 36 1.12 8.33 10.98
CA ALA A 36 0.06 9.18 10.44
C ALA A 36 -1.12 9.32 11.42
N ALA A 37 -1.46 8.24 12.14
CA ALA A 37 -2.47 8.25 13.18
C ALA A 37 -2.02 8.92 14.49
N GLY A 38 -0.72 9.19 14.67
CA GLY A 38 -0.18 9.70 15.93
C GLY A 38 -0.42 8.75 17.11
N THR A 39 -0.40 7.44 16.86
CA THR A 39 -0.61 6.39 17.87
C THR A 39 0.72 5.78 18.32
N ASP A 40 0.72 5.22 19.53
CA ASP A 40 1.87 4.68 20.24
C ASP A 40 1.88 3.14 20.31
N ILE A 41 1.04 2.48 19.51
CA ILE A 41 1.01 1.00 19.41
C ILE A 41 2.39 0.50 18.98
N PRO A 42 3.07 -0.34 19.77
CA PRO A 42 4.35 -0.91 19.37
C PRO A 42 4.19 -1.92 18.23
N LEU A 43 5.02 -1.84 17.18
CA LEU A 43 4.96 -2.77 16.03
C LEU A 43 5.07 -4.25 16.42
N HIS A 44 5.81 -4.56 17.49
CA HIS A 44 5.98 -5.94 17.94
C HIS A 44 4.74 -6.52 18.62
N ASP A 45 3.78 -5.67 19.02
CA ASP A 45 2.49 -6.08 19.58
C ASP A 45 1.44 -6.32 18.47
N VAL A 46 1.74 -5.94 17.22
CA VAL A 46 0.84 -6.15 16.09
C VAL A 46 0.92 -7.60 15.61
N LEU A 47 -0.17 -8.33 15.82
CA LEU A 47 -0.41 -9.65 15.29
C LEU A 47 -0.59 -9.59 13.78
N VAL A 48 0.14 -10.48 13.11
CA VAL A 48 0.08 -10.65 11.66
C VAL A 48 -0.10 -12.11 11.31
N VAL A 49 -0.72 -12.36 10.16
CA VAL A 49 -0.79 -13.68 9.54
C VAL A 49 -0.03 -13.62 8.23
N SER A 50 0.69 -14.70 7.93
CA SER A 50 1.30 -14.92 6.62
C SER A 50 0.64 -16.12 5.98
N HIS A 51 0.23 -15.97 4.73
CA HIS A 51 -0.16 -17.08 3.88
C HIS A 51 0.49 -16.93 2.50
N GLU A 52 0.25 -17.89 1.61
CA GLU A 52 0.86 -17.88 0.28
C GLU A 52 0.57 -16.55 -0.44
N GLY A 53 1.64 -15.80 -0.74
CA GLY A 53 1.57 -14.52 -1.45
C GLY A 53 1.13 -13.30 -0.65
N THR A 54 0.83 -13.42 0.66
CA THR A 54 0.30 -12.28 1.45
C THR A 54 0.80 -12.26 2.90
N TRP A 55 0.96 -11.05 3.45
CA TRP A 55 1.09 -10.79 4.88
C TRP A 55 0.08 -9.73 5.31
N GLU A 56 -0.71 -10.00 6.34
CA GLU A 56 -1.81 -9.12 6.76
C GLU A 56 -1.90 -8.97 8.28
N THR A 57 -2.33 -7.80 8.74
CA THR A 57 -2.70 -7.59 10.14
C THR A 57 -4.03 -8.24 10.48
N GLN A 58 -4.19 -8.74 11.70
CA GLN A 58 -5.48 -9.27 12.17
C GLN A 58 -6.47 -8.17 12.60
N VAL A 59 -7.76 -8.53 12.59
CA VAL A 59 -8.86 -7.72 13.11
C VAL A 59 -8.81 -7.57 14.63
N ASP A 60 -9.58 -6.62 15.18
CA ASP A 60 -9.76 -6.40 16.63
C ASP A 60 -8.52 -6.02 17.45
N GLN A 61 -7.47 -5.50 16.78
CA GLN A 61 -6.24 -5.05 17.43
C GLN A 61 -6.24 -3.57 17.82
N GLY A 62 -7.30 -2.83 17.50
CA GLY A 62 -7.38 -1.38 17.69
C GLY A 62 -6.47 -0.59 16.76
N LEU A 63 -6.05 -1.18 15.63
CA LEU A 63 -5.27 -0.49 14.60
C LEU A 63 -6.12 0.59 13.92
N PRO A 64 -5.51 1.73 13.54
CA PRO A 64 -6.21 2.78 12.83
C PRO A 64 -6.57 2.40 11.39
N ALA A 65 -5.85 1.44 10.80
CA ALA A 65 -6.15 0.81 9.52
C ALA A 65 -5.66 -0.65 9.54
N TRP A 66 -6.35 -1.56 8.87
CA TRP A 66 -5.83 -2.87 8.54
C TRP A 66 -4.88 -2.75 7.36
N THR A 67 -3.77 -3.48 7.42
CA THR A 67 -2.73 -3.42 6.40
C THR A 67 -2.43 -4.80 5.86
N THR A 68 -2.44 -4.91 4.54
CA THR A 68 -2.14 -6.13 3.80
C THR A 68 -1.02 -5.85 2.81
N VAL A 69 -0.09 -6.81 2.66
CA VAL A 69 1.00 -6.77 1.69
C VAL A 69 0.92 -8.01 0.81
N HIS A 70 0.70 -7.80 -0.49
CA HIS A 70 0.78 -8.84 -1.50
C HIS A 70 2.17 -8.89 -2.13
N TYR A 71 2.67 -10.10 -2.36
CA TYR A 71 4.01 -10.34 -2.90
C TYR A 71 4.12 -11.67 -3.66
N SER A 72 5.14 -11.81 -4.50
CA SER A 72 5.51 -13.10 -5.10
C SER A 72 6.64 -13.77 -4.33
N THR A 73 6.66 -15.10 -4.29
CA THR A 73 7.78 -15.89 -3.74
C THR A 73 9.09 -15.68 -4.50
N SER A 74 9.03 -15.24 -5.76
CA SER A 74 10.20 -14.81 -6.55
C SER A 74 10.74 -13.44 -6.13
N GLY A 75 10.05 -12.70 -5.25
CA GLY A 75 10.41 -11.36 -4.79
C GLY A 75 9.71 -10.24 -5.57
N ASP A 76 9.43 -10.46 -6.86
CA ASP A 76 8.74 -9.49 -7.71
C ASP A 76 7.23 -9.77 -7.72
N TYR A 77 6.44 -8.96 -7.01
CA TYR A 77 5.01 -8.86 -7.31
C TYR A 77 4.81 -8.21 -8.69
N ALA A 78 3.60 -8.31 -9.27
CA ALA A 78 3.23 -7.84 -10.62
C ALA A 78 4.42 -7.43 -11.54
N PRO A 79 5.02 -8.38 -12.30
CA PRO A 79 6.21 -8.09 -13.11
C PRO A 79 5.93 -7.14 -14.29
N GLY A 80 4.66 -6.89 -14.59
CA GLY A 80 4.16 -5.91 -15.54
C GLY A 80 2.79 -5.38 -15.08
N ASP A 81 2.30 -4.33 -15.73
CA ASP A 81 0.96 -3.82 -15.46
C ASP A 81 -0.07 -4.92 -15.72
N VAL A 82 -0.94 -5.16 -14.75
CA VAL A 82 -2.06 -6.11 -14.87
C VAL A 82 -3.31 -5.32 -15.20
N ARG A 83 -4.01 -5.72 -16.26
CA ARG A 83 -5.23 -5.07 -16.74
C ARG A 83 -6.49 -5.66 -16.11
N ASN A 84 -7.58 -4.89 -16.12
CA ASN A 84 -8.87 -5.36 -15.61
C ASN A 84 -9.34 -6.66 -16.26
N ARG A 85 -9.09 -6.84 -17.57
CA ARG A 85 -9.44 -8.09 -18.28
C ARG A 85 -8.64 -9.32 -17.85
N GLU A 86 -7.45 -9.14 -17.28
CA GLU A 86 -6.65 -10.25 -16.78
C GLU A 86 -7.18 -10.74 -15.42
N VAL A 87 -7.77 -9.84 -14.64
CA VAL A 87 -8.34 -10.12 -13.31
C VAL A 87 -9.80 -10.57 -13.40
N TYR A 88 -10.59 -9.95 -14.29
CA TYR A 88 -12.02 -10.23 -14.50
C TYR A 88 -12.31 -10.57 -15.98
N PRO A 89 -11.73 -11.66 -16.53
CA PRO A 89 -11.88 -12.01 -17.94
C PRO A 89 -13.33 -12.28 -18.35
N GLU A 90 -14.20 -12.62 -17.41
CA GLU A 90 -15.64 -12.84 -17.64
C GLU A 90 -16.45 -11.55 -17.81
N LEU A 91 -15.89 -10.40 -17.42
CA LEU A 91 -16.57 -9.10 -17.47
C LEU A 91 -16.23 -8.28 -18.71
N TYR A 92 -15.18 -8.65 -19.46
CA TYR A 92 -14.65 -7.82 -20.54
C TYR A 92 -14.36 -8.64 -21.81
N GLU A 93 -14.78 -8.13 -22.96
CA GLU A 93 -14.47 -8.70 -24.27
C GLU A 93 -13.21 -8.06 -24.88
N ASP A 94 -12.64 -8.71 -25.90
CA ASP A 94 -11.50 -8.16 -26.64
C ASP A 94 -11.87 -6.82 -27.30
N GLY A 95 -11.14 -5.77 -26.94
CA GLY A 95 -11.36 -4.40 -27.44
C GLY A 95 -12.18 -3.52 -26.51
N ASP A 96 -12.61 -4.03 -25.35
CA ASP A 96 -13.20 -3.19 -24.30
C ASP A 96 -12.11 -2.29 -23.66
N GLU A 97 -12.28 -0.97 -23.82
CA GLU A 97 -11.40 0.05 -23.27
C GLU A 97 -11.29 -0.01 -21.74
N TYR A 98 -12.37 -0.36 -21.02
CA TYR A 98 -12.34 -0.53 -19.57
C TYR A 98 -11.59 -1.80 -19.17
N GLY A 99 -11.71 -2.86 -19.98
CA GLY A 99 -10.94 -4.08 -19.82
C GLY A 99 -9.44 -3.86 -20.01
N ASP A 100 -9.05 -2.87 -20.82
CA ASP A 100 -7.65 -2.51 -21.08
C ASP A 100 -7.03 -1.55 -20.05
N ARG A 101 -7.82 -1.02 -19.10
CA ARG A 101 -7.30 -0.17 -18.03
C ARG A 101 -6.46 -0.99 -17.04
N VAL A 102 -5.44 -0.33 -16.48
CA VAL A 102 -4.59 -0.89 -15.43
C VAL A 102 -5.43 -1.19 -14.19
N HIS A 103 -5.51 -2.46 -13.81
CA HIS A 103 -6.08 -2.90 -12.55
C HIS A 103 -5.12 -2.60 -11.39
N HIS A 104 -3.86 -3.01 -11.54
CA HIS A 104 -2.75 -2.54 -10.70
C HIS A 104 -1.43 -2.45 -11.51
N PRO A 105 -0.56 -1.45 -11.25
CA PRO A 105 0.72 -1.28 -11.95
C PRO A 105 1.71 -2.41 -11.68
N ALA A 106 2.75 -2.47 -12.50
CA ALA A 106 3.95 -3.25 -12.20
C ALA A 106 4.60 -2.76 -10.89
N CYS A 107 4.82 -3.66 -9.93
CA CYS A 107 5.32 -3.29 -8.60
C CYS A 107 5.88 -4.49 -7.84
N ALA A 108 6.93 -4.32 -7.04
CA ALA A 108 7.46 -5.38 -6.18
C ALA A 108 6.52 -5.76 -5.02
N TYR A 109 5.68 -4.82 -4.57
CA TYR A 109 4.67 -5.03 -3.54
C TYR A 109 3.41 -4.22 -3.83
N LEU A 110 2.26 -4.80 -3.52
CA LEU A 110 0.99 -4.08 -3.42
C LEU A 110 0.57 -4.04 -1.95
N LEU A 111 0.34 -2.85 -1.43
CA LEU A 111 -0.08 -2.59 -0.05
C LEU A 111 -1.53 -2.12 -0.04
N ASP A 112 -2.35 -2.73 0.79
CA ASP A 112 -3.73 -2.28 1.01
C ASP A 112 -3.83 -1.70 2.41
N PHE A 113 -4.48 -0.54 2.51
CA PHE A 113 -4.89 0.07 3.76
C PHE A 113 -6.41 0.08 3.80
N ASP A 114 -6.99 -0.49 4.83
CA ASP A 114 -8.43 -0.46 5.08
C ASP A 114 -8.71 0.22 6.41
N THR A 115 -9.33 1.39 6.36
CA THR A 115 -9.76 2.13 7.54
C THR A 115 -11.28 2.10 7.63
N GLU A 116 -11.87 1.97 8.81
CA GLU A 116 -13.31 2.17 8.95
C GLU A 116 -13.70 3.62 8.57
N ASP A 117 -14.79 3.82 7.82
CA ASP A 117 -15.23 5.18 7.44
C ASP A 117 -15.54 6.07 8.65
N SER A 118 -15.91 5.46 9.78
CA SER A 118 -16.14 6.15 11.06
C SER A 118 -14.88 6.43 11.87
N TYR A 119 -13.69 6.14 11.33
CA TYR A 119 -12.44 6.37 12.02
C TYR A 119 -12.24 7.86 12.31
N HIS A 120 -11.98 8.14 13.59
CA HIS A 120 -11.55 9.44 14.06
C HIS A 120 -10.36 9.25 14.99
N GLY A 121 -9.19 9.69 14.52
CA GLY A 121 -7.94 9.56 15.25
C GLY A 121 -7.87 10.49 16.45
N ARG A 122 -6.88 10.25 17.32
CA ARG A 122 -6.68 11.02 18.57
C ARG A 122 -6.46 12.53 18.33
N GLN A 123 -5.99 12.93 17.16
CA GLN A 123 -5.76 14.34 16.80
C GLN A 123 -6.86 14.89 15.87
N GLY A 124 -8.00 14.20 15.77
CA GLY A 124 -9.16 14.63 14.98
C GLY A 124 -9.05 14.33 13.48
N GLN A 125 -8.04 13.58 13.03
CA GLN A 125 -7.95 13.12 11.65
C GLN A 125 -9.06 12.11 11.32
N ASP A 126 -9.66 12.24 10.15
CA ASP A 126 -10.55 11.24 9.55
C ASP A 126 -9.73 10.20 8.75
N GLY A 127 -10.42 9.18 8.23
CA GLY A 127 -9.81 8.17 7.38
C GLY A 127 -9.06 8.79 6.20
N VAL A 128 -9.68 9.72 5.46
CA VAL A 128 -9.05 10.34 4.27
C VAL A 128 -7.72 11.01 4.63
N THR A 129 -7.67 11.73 5.74
CA THR A 129 -6.46 12.37 6.26
C THR A 129 -5.42 11.33 6.66
N LEU A 130 -5.83 10.24 7.32
CA LEU A 130 -4.94 9.12 7.67
C LEU A 130 -4.30 8.50 6.42
N HIS A 131 -5.09 8.16 5.41
CA HIS A 131 -4.61 7.55 4.17
C HIS A 131 -3.65 8.49 3.43
N SER A 132 -4.02 9.77 3.29
CA SER A 132 -3.18 10.77 2.61
C SER A 132 -1.82 10.91 3.30
N ARG A 133 -1.79 11.04 4.63
CA ARG A 133 -0.55 11.16 5.38
C ARG A 133 0.27 9.87 5.37
N THR A 134 -0.38 8.71 5.35
CA THR A 134 0.28 7.40 5.21
C THR A 134 1.00 7.30 3.87
N ILE A 135 0.36 7.72 2.77
CA ILE A 135 0.97 7.75 1.44
C ILE A 135 2.19 8.68 1.42
N GLU A 136 2.10 9.87 2.01
CA GLU A 136 3.24 10.81 2.11
C GLU A 136 4.44 10.18 2.83
N LEU A 137 4.21 9.53 3.97
CA LEU A 137 5.27 8.87 4.74
C LEU A 137 5.88 7.68 3.99
N LEU A 138 5.06 6.91 3.28
CA LEU A 138 5.55 5.83 2.41
C LEU A 138 6.35 6.36 1.24
N GLN A 139 5.91 7.45 0.61
CA GLN A 139 6.65 8.12 -0.43
C GLN A 139 8.03 8.59 0.05
N GLU A 140 8.09 9.23 1.22
CA GLU A 140 9.35 9.63 1.85
C GLU A 140 10.27 8.43 2.03
N TRP A 141 9.75 7.33 2.60
CA TRP A 141 10.51 6.11 2.83
C TRP A 141 10.98 5.45 1.53
N VAL A 142 10.10 5.27 0.54
CA VAL A 142 10.41 4.67 -0.77
C VAL A 142 11.50 5.47 -1.49
N GLY A 143 11.47 6.80 -1.36
CA GLY A 143 12.52 7.68 -1.88
C GLY A 143 13.91 7.39 -1.28
N THR A 144 13.99 6.99 0.00
CA THR A 144 15.28 6.65 0.64
C THR A 144 15.92 5.37 0.11
N VAL A 145 15.12 4.47 -0.47
CA VAL A 145 15.57 3.19 -1.03
C VAL A 145 15.61 3.22 -2.57
N ALA A 146 15.53 4.42 -3.16
CA ALA A 146 15.50 4.64 -4.61
C ALA A 146 14.39 3.86 -5.34
N GLY A 147 13.28 3.60 -4.66
CA GLY A 147 12.09 3.01 -5.26
C GLY A 147 11.14 4.06 -5.86
N SER A 148 10.02 3.59 -6.38
CA SER A 148 8.89 4.42 -6.80
C SER A 148 7.59 3.87 -6.24
N LEU A 149 6.58 4.73 -6.16
CA LEU A 149 5.28 4.40 -5.62
C LEU A 149 4.19 4.97 -6.54
N SER A 150 3.13 4.20 -6.72
CA SER A 150 1.84 4.65 -7.25
C SER A 150 0.76 4.30 -6.24
N TRP A 151 -0.34 5.05 -6.20
CA TRP A 151 -1.44 4.75 -5.29
C TRP A 151 -2.80 4.98 -5.95
N ARG A 152 -3.82 4.30 -5.44
CA ARG A 152 -5.22 4.47 -5.81
C ARG A 152 -6.07 4.45 -4.55
N GLY A 153 -6.83 5.51 -4.32
CA GLY A 153 -7.83 5.54 -3.26
C GLY A 153 -9.22 5.20 -3.79
N GLN A 154 -10.07 4.64 -2.93
CA GLN A 154 -11.47 4.29 -3.24
C GLN A 154 -12.25 5.40 -3.96
N TYR A 155 -12.05 6.66 -3.59
CA TYR A 155 -12.78 7.80 -4.17
C TYR A 155 -12.22 8.30 -5.50
N VAL A 156 -10.95 8.07 -5.79
CA VAL A 156 -10.34 8.55 -7.04
C VAL A 156 -10.44 7.49 -8.13
N GLY A 157 -10.32 6.21 -7.77
CA GLY A 157 -10.53 5.09 -8.68
C GLY A 157 -9.46 4.90 -9.77
N GLU A 158 -8.51 5.83 -9.89
CA GLU A 158 -7.38 5.78 -10.83
C GLU A 158 -6.03 5.71 -10.10
N TRP A 159 -5.02 5.16 -10.76
CA TRP A 159 -3.66 5.08 -10.23
C TRP A 159 -2.92 6.39 -10.44
N HIS A 160 -2.40 6.95 -9.35
CA HIS A 160 -1.58 8.16 -9.34
C HIS A 160 -0.12 7.81 -9.16
N PRO A 161 0.74 8.01 -10.17
CA PRO A 161 2.17 7.86 -10.00
C PRO A 161 2.71 8.99 -9.14
N VAL A 162 3.58 8.64 -8.20
CA VAL A 162 4.23 9.62 -7.33
C VAL A 162 5.66 9.80 -7.80
N THR A 163 5.92 10.96 -8.42
CA THR A 163 7.27 11.30 -8.87
C THR A 163 7.98 12.02 -7.73
N VAL A 164 8.89 11.33 -7.03
CA VAL A 164 9.76 11.98 -6.05
C VAL A 164 10.92 12.65 -6.80
N PRO A 165 11.17 13.97 -6.67
CA PRO A 165 12.45 14.51 -7.08
C PRO A 165 13.53 13.88 -6.18
N ILE A 166 14.42 13.09 -6.76
CA ILE A 166 15.54 12.45 -6.05
C ILE A 166 16.39 13.56 -5.43
N THR A 167 16.21 13.83 -4.14
CA THR A 167 17.12 14.69 -3.40
C THR A 167 18.25 13.80 -2.91
N TYR A 168 19.28 13.66 -3.73
CA TYR A 168 20.49 12.95 -3.34
C TYR A 168 21.12 13.66 -2.13
N HIS A 169 21.05 13.03 -0.97
CA HIS A 169 21.85 13.43 0.20
C HIS A 169 23.11 12.56 0.20
N PRO A 170 24.28 13.09 -0.23
CA PRO A 170 25.54 12.36 -0.07
C PRO A 170 25.78 12.08 1.41
N ALA A 171 26.30 10.89 1.72
CA ALA A 171 26.74 10.56 3.06
C ALA A 171 27.77 11.60 3.55
N PRO A 172 27.73 12.03 4.83
CA PRO A 172 28.75 12.90 5.37
C PRO A 172 30.11 12.20 5.32
N ALA A 173 31.13 12.95 4.89
CA ALA A 173 32.52 12.53 4.79
C ALA A 173 33.15 12.23 6.16
#